data_AF-A0A8S9NV77-F1
#
_entry.id   AF-A0A8S9NV77-F1
#
_cell.length_a   1.000
_cell.length_b   1.000
_cell.length_c   1.000
_cell.angle_alpha   90.00
_cell.angle_beta   90.00
_cell.angle_gamma   90.00
#
_symmetry.space_group_name_H-M   'P 1'
#
loop_
_entity.id
_entity.type
_entity.pdbx_description
1 polymer ?
#
loop_
_entity_poly.entity_id
_entity_poly.type
_entity_poly.pdbx_seq_one_letter_code
_entity_poly.pdbx_strand_id
1 'polypeptide(L)'
;MIPRSLWEAVNTRQTDLKRVKIAESLPRICFLSGLTGEEMMMFIDAFPETGLEPAVFAAMVPNSADKPISELMEEIMGDHELLVSKHLSSKTHQFQLWS
;
A
#
# COMPACT_ATOMS: atom_id res chain seq x y z
N MET A 1 18.26 -1.22 -0.12
CA MET A 1 17.40 -0.45 0.80
C MET A 1 17.35 0.99 0.27
N ILE A 2 16.17 1.61 0.18
CA ILE A 2 16.06 3.01 -0.30
C ILE A 2 16.28 3.91 0.93
N PRO A 3 17.43 4.58 1.09
CA PRO A 3 17.76 5.32 2.32
C PRO A 3 17.05 6.68 2.42
N ARG A 4 16.02 6.89 1.60
CA ARG A 4 15.36 8.19 1.40
C ARG A 4 14.09 8.24 2.23
N SER A 5 13.67 9.44 2.63
CA SER A 5 12.37 9.62 3.27
C SER A 5 11.23 9.47 2.25
N LEU A 6 10.01 9.23 2.74
CA LEU A 6 8.83 9.18 1.89
C LEU A 6 8.64 10.51 1.14
N TRP A 7 8.85 11.65 1.82
CA TRP A 7 8.73 12.97 1.23
C TRP A 7 9.68 13.18 0.05
N GLU A 8 10.95 12.79 0.21
CA GLU A 8 11.94 12.87 -0.87
C GLU A 8 11.54 12.01 -2.07
N ALA A 9 11.01 10.81 -1.82
CA ALA A 9 10.58 9.91 -2.88
C ALA A 9 9.38 10.44 -3.67
N VAL A 10 8.36 10.96 -2.98
CA VAL A 10 7.16 11.52 -3.62
C VAL A 10 7.50 12.77 -4.46
N ASN A 11 8.47 13.56 -4.01
CA ASN A 11 8.91 14.77 -4.73
C ASN A 11 9.99 14.50 -5.79
N THR A 12 10.47 13.25 -5.92
CA THR A 12 11.45 12.89 -6.95
C THR A 12 10.77 12.82 -8.31
N ARG A 13 11.12 13.73 -9.23
CA ARG A 13 10.65 13.69 -10.62
C ARG A 13 11.38 12.60 -11.40
N GLN A 14 10.64 11.65 -11.96
CA GLN A 14 11.17 10.66 -12.89
C GLN A 14 11.12 11.21 -14.32
N THR A 15 12.27 11.54 -14.89
CA THR A 15 12.37 12.17 -16.22
C THR A 15 12.21 11.19 -17.39
N ASP A 16 12.41 9.89 -17.16
CA ASP A 16 12.32 8.86 -18.19
C ASP A 16 11.72 7.57 -17.63
N LEU A 17 10.42 7.38 -17.86
CA LEU A 17 9.68 6.19 -17.39
C LEU A 17 10.18 4.90 -18.05
N LYS A 18 10.77 4.97 -19.25
CA LYS A 18 11.29 3.77 -19.95
C LYS A 18 12.51 3.18 -19.26
N ARG A 19 13.21 3.97 -18.42
CA ARG A 19 14.37 3.52 -17.63
C ARG A 19 13.97 2.91 -16.29
N VAL A 20 12.72 3.07 -15.88
CA VAL A 20 12.23 2.50 -14.63
C VAL A 20 11.91 1.03 -14.86
N LYS A 21 12.75 0.15 -14.32
CA LYS A 21 12.45 -1.28 -14.31
C LYS A 21 11.34 -1.54 -13.30
N ILE A 22 10.18 -1.96 -13.80
CA ILE A 22 9.08 -2.41 -12.95
C ILE A 22 9.46 -3.80 -12.46
N ALA A 23 9.47 -3.99 -11.14
CA ALA A 23 9.60 -5.31 -10.57
C ALA A 23 8.27 -6.05 -10.74
N GLU A 24 8.31 -7.20 -11.41
CA GLU A 24 7.15 -8.08 -11.54
C GLU A 24 7.07 -9.00 -10.30
N SER A 25 5.84 -9.36 -9.93
CA SER A 25 5.56 -10.36 -8.88
C SER A 25 6.08 -10.05 -7.46
N LEU A 26 6.36 -8.78 -7.14
CA LEU A 26 6.62 -8.34 -5.77
C LEU A 26 5.37 -7.70 -5.16
N PRO A 27 5.17 -7.81 -3.83
CA PRO A 27 4.14 -7.03 -3.12
C PRO A 27 4.30 -5.54 -3.39
N ARG A 28 3.20 -4.86 -3.69
CA ARG A 28 3.20 -3.43 -4.02
C ARG A 28 2.55 -2.61 -2.92
N ILE A 29 3.15 -1.47 -2.62
CA ILE A 29 2.57 -0.46 -1.75
C ILE A 29 2.35 0.81 -2.56
N CYS A 30 1.15 1.36 -2.47
CA CYS A 30 0.77 2.63 -3.06
C CYS A 30 0.60 3.67 -1.95
N PHE A 31 1.52 4.65 -1.91
CA PHE A 31 1.39 5.82 -1.05
C PHE A 31 0.58 6.89 -1.76
N LEU A 32 -0.54 7.28 -1.17
CA LEU A 32 -1.44 8.30 -1.71
C LEU A 32 -1.36 9.57 -0.85
N SER A 33 -1.34 10.73 -1.48
CA SER A 33 -1.28 12.02 -0.78
C SER A 33 -2.30 12.99 -1.36
N GLY A 34 -2.78 13.93 -0.54
CA GLY A 34 -3.71 14.98 -0.99
C GLY A 34 -5.13 14.50 -1.28
N LEU A 35 -5.45 13.25 -0.95
CA LEU A 35 -6.81 12.71 -1.03
C LEU A 35 -7.48 12.78 0.34
N THR A 36 -8.78 13.04 0.35
CA THR A 36 -9.65 12.78 1.49
C THR A 36 -9.81 11.27 1.70
N GLY A 37 -10.27 10.86 2.89
CA GLY A 37 -10.53 9.45 3.17
C GLY A 37 -11.58 8.83 2.23
N GLU A 38 -12.58 9.61 1.81
CA GLU A 38 -13.61 9.17 0.87
C GLU A 38 -13.04 8.93 -0.53
N GLU A 39 -12.29 9.90 -1.07
CA GLU A 39 -11.62 9.76 -2.37
C GLU A 39 -10.63 8.59 -2.38
N MET A 40 -9.94 8.36 -1.26
CA MET A 40 -9.05 7.21 -1.11
C MET A 40 -9.81 5.88 -1.18
N MET A 41 -10.96 5.76 -0.50
CA MET A 41 -11.78 4.54 -0.57
C MET A 41 -12.34 4.32 -1.97
N MET A 42 -12.84 5.36 -2.62
CA MET A 42 -13.31 5.27 -4.02
C MET A 42 -12.19 4.80 -4.96
N PHE A 43 -10.96 5.29 -4.77
CA PHE A 43 -9.81 4.85 -5.55
C PHE A 43 -9.48 3.37 -5.30
N ILE A 44 -9.50 2.93 -4.04
CA ILE A 44 -9.24 1.54 -3.66
C ILE A 44 -10.29 0.61 -4.28
N ASP A 45 -11.57 0.99 -4.25
CA ASP A 45 -12.67 0.21 -4.80
C ASP A 45 -12.58 0.07 -6.33
N ALA A 46 -12.12 1.11 -7.03
CA ALA A 46 -11.94 1.11 -8.47
C ALA A 46 -10.61 0.48 -8.93
N PHE A 47 -9.61 0.34 -8.05
CA PHE A 47 -8.28 -0.16 -8.40
C PHE A 47 -8.26 -1.55 -9.10
N PRO A 48 -9.10 -2.53 -8.72
CA PRO A 48 -9.15 -3.82 -9.41
C PRO A 48 -9.48 -3.73 -10.91
N GLU A 49 -10.18 -2.66 -11.34
CA GLU A 49 -10.56 -2.45 -12.74
C GLU A 49 -9.38 -2.05 -13.63
N THR A 50 -8.24 -1.69 -13.03
CA THR A 50 -7.02 -1.28 -13.77
C THR A 50 -6.29 -2.44 -14.43
N GLY A 51 -6.58 -3.69 -14.04
CA GLY A 51 -5.85 -4.89 -14.48
C GLY A 51 -4.43 -5.01 -13.91
N LEU A 52 -4.05 -4.14 -12.97
CA LEU A 52 -2.79 -4.24 -12.23
C LEU A 52 -2.93 -5.29 -11.11
N GLU A 53 -1.86 -6.02 -10.80
CA GLU A 53 -1.74 -6.82 -9.56
C GLU A 53 -2.21 -6.05 -8.30
N PRO A 54 -2.70 -6.76 -7.27
CA PRO A 54 -3.08 -6.15 -6.01
C PRO A 54 -1.97 -5.31 -5.37
N ALA A 55 -2.38 -4.26 -4.65
CA ALA A 55 -1.48 -3.39 -3.90
C ALA A 55 -2.05 -3.11 -2.50
N VAL A 56 -1.15 -2.84 -1.55
CA VAL A 56 -1.49 -2.30 -0.24
C VAL A 56 -1.50 -0.78 -0.34
N PHE A 57 -2.53 -0.14 0.20
CA PHE A 57 -2.67 1.32 0.15
C PHE A 57 -2.34 1.95 1.48
N ALA A 58 -1.61 3.06 1.44
CA ALA A 58 -1.27 3.85 2.61
C ALA A 58 -1.39 5.34 2.31
N ALA A 59 -1.88 6.11 3.28
CA ALA A 59 -1.92 7.56 3.18
C ALA A 59 -0.57 8.15 3.61
N MET A 60 -0.06 9.11 2.83
CA MET A 60 1.03 9.97 3.26
C MET A 60 0.46 11.08 4.15
N VAL A 61 0.89 11.07 5.40
CA VAL A 61 0.53 12.08 6.42
C VAL A 61 1.80 12.74 6.93
N PRO A 62 1.74 13.93 7.57
CA PRO A 62 2.93 14.60 8.07
C PRO A 62 3.83 13.70 8.94
N ASN A 63 3.21 12.82 9.73
CA ASN A 63 3.94 11.88 10.60
C ASN A 63 4.75 10.81 9.85
N SER A 64 4.37 10.46 8.62
CA SER A 64 5.09 9.48 7.79
C SER A 64 6.05 10.13 6.78
N ALA A 65 6.01 11.45 6.60
CA ALA A 65 6.76 12.16 5.56
C ALA A 65 8.29 12.02 5.72
N ASP A 66 8.79 12.19 6.94
CA ASP A 66 10.23 12.16 7.25
C ASP A 66 10.77 10.76 7.54
N LYS A 67 9.90 9.76 7.67
CA LYS A 67 10.31 8.38 7.94
C LYS A 67 11.01 7.77 6.72
N PRO A 68 12.04 6.93 6.94
CA PRO A 68 12.64 6.13 5.86
C PRO A 68 11.60 5.22 5.21
N ILE A 69 11.65 5.11 3.88
CA ILE A 69 10.70 4.25 3.14
C ILE A 69 10.77 2.80 3.60
N SER A 70 11.96 2.29 3.96
CA SER A 70 12.11 0.92 4.45
C SER A 70 11.33 0.65 5.74
N GLU A 71 11.32 1.60 6.68
CA GLU A 71 10.57 1.48 7.93
C GLU A 71 9.07 1.46 7.63
N LEU A 72 8.60 2.38 6.78
CA LEU A 72 7.20 2.44 6.37
C LEU A 72 6.75 1.18 5.64
N MET A 73 7.59 0.59 4.79
CA MET A 73 7.28 -0.66 4.11
C MET A 73 7.05 -1.80 5.11
N GLU A 74 7.90 -1.92 6.12
CA GLU A 74 7.76 -2.94 7.16
C GLU A 74 6.52 -2.71 8.02
N GLU A 75 6.27 -1.47 8.45
CA GLU A 75 5.08 -1.10 9.23
C GLU A 75 3.78 -1.42 8.47
N ILE A 76 3.68 -0.96 7.22
CA ILE A 76 2.46 -1.11 6.40
C ILE A 76 2.20 -2.57 6.03
N MET A 77 3.24 -3.33 5.67
CA MET A 77 3.07 -4.75 5.37
C MET A 77 2.71 -5.55 6.62
N GLY A 78 3.34 -5.26 7.76
CA GLY A 78 2.99 -5.88 9.03
C GLY A 78 1.53 -5.63 9.43
N ASP A 79 1.07 -4.38 9.30
CA ASP A 79 -0.33 -4.03 9.54
C ASP A 79 -1.28 -4.74 8.57
N HIS A 80 -0.93 -4.79 7.28
CA HIS A 80 -1.74 -5.48 6.26
C HIS A 80 -1.87 -6.98 6.55
N GLU A 81 -0.78 -7.66 6.88
CA GLU A 81 -0.77 -9.08 7.22
C GLU A 81 -1.62 -9.36 8.47
N LEU A 82 -1.54 -8.52 9.50
CA LEU A 82 -2.35 -8.64 10.71
C LEU A 82 -3.85 -8.45 10.42
N LEU A 83 -4.19 -7.45 9.59
CA LEU A 83 -5.58 -7.19 9.20
C LEU A 83 -6.15 -8.31 8.36
N VAL A 84 -5.41 -8.81 7.37
CA VAL A 84 -5.81 -9.95 6.54
C VAL A 84 -5.95 -11.22 7.39
N SER A 85 -5.03 -11.48 8.32
CA SER A 85 -5.08 -12.63 9.24
C SER A 85 -6.31 -12.58 10.15
N LYS A 86 -6.65 -11.40 10.69
CA LYS A 86 -7.87 -11.20 11.48
C LYS A 86 -9.12 -11.41 10.63
N HIS A 87 -9.15 -10.86 9.42
CA HIS A 87 -10.29 -10.99 8.50
C HIS A 87 -10.51 -12.45 8.06
N LEU A 88 -9.44 -13.21 7.85
CA LEU A 88 -9.50 -14.65 7.60
C LEU A 88 -9.96 -15.42 8.84
N SER A 89 -9.47 -15.10 10.03
CA SER A 89 -9.91 -15.74 11.29
C SER A 89 -11.41 -15.54 11.58
N SER A 90 -11.95 -14.36 11.26
CA SER A 90 -13.39 -14.07 11.35
C SER A 90 -14.23 -14.87 10.35
N LYS A 91 -13.73 -15.07 9.12
CA LYS A 91 -14.41 -15.90 8.10
C LYS A 91 -14.33 -17.39 8.44
N THR A 92 -13.23 -17.86 9.03
CA THR A 92 -13.08 -19.26 9.47
C THR A 92 -14.05 -19.61 10.61
N HIS A 93 -14.24 -18.71 11.58
CA HIS A 93 -15.24 -18.89 12.64
C HIS A 93 -16.68 -18.93 12.09
N GLN A 94 -16.99 -18.14 11.06
CA GLN A 94 -18.30 -18.17 10.42
C GLN A 94 -18.55 -19.47 9.64
N PHE A 95 -17.51 -20.02 9.00
CA PHE A 95 -17.58 -21.33 8.32
C PHE A 95 -17.74 -22.50 9.31
N GLN A 96 -17.10 -22.44 10.49
CA GLN A 96 -17.21 -23.46 11.53
C GLN A 96 -18.56 -23.44 12.27
N LEU A 97 -19.29 -22.33 12.27
CA LEU A 97 -20.64 -22.23 12.84
C LEU A 97 -21.74 -22.73 11.87
N TRP A 98 -21.38 -23.04 10.63
CA TRP A 98 -22.29 -23.55 9.57
C TRP A 98 -21.90 -24.94 9.05
N SER A 99 -21.03 -25.66 9.76
CA SER A 99 -20.74 -27.09 9.56
C SER A 99 -21.23 -27.90 10.75
#